data_AF-A0A7L7IPW6-F1
#
_entry.id   AF-A0A7L7IPW6-F1
#
_cell.length_a   1.000
_cell.length_b   1.000
_cell.length_c   1.000
_cell.angle_alpha   90.00
_cell.angle_beta   90.00
_cell.angle_gamma   90.00
#
_symmetry.space_group_name_H-M   'P 1'
#
loop_
_entity.id
_entity.type
_entity.pdbx_description
1 polymer ?
#
loop_
_entity_poly.entity_id
_entity_poly.type
_entity_poly.pdbx_seq_one_letter_code
_entity_poly.pdbx_strand_id
1 'polypeptide(L)'
;MDFNALHHQPQPLLIANVWDASSALAAEQSGYHALGTSSAAIAALASKITVSLNVMCMPALPDFNTLATLGVKRISMGNFIHATLQARLTDLLCKIQATHSFSDIFGHENNR
;
A
#
# COMPACT_ATOMS: atom_id res chain seq x y z
N MET A 1 20.83 0.16 -5.23
CA MET A 1 20.14 0.15 -6.55
C MET A 1 18.79 0.81 -6.35
N ASP A 2 18.35 1.68 -7.24
CA ASP A 2 17.05 2.37 -7.11
C ASP A 2 15.89 1.39 -7.42
N PHE A 3 14.79 1.45 -6.66
CA PHE A 3 13.59 0.62 -6.88
C PHE A 3 13.05 0.83 -8.30
N ASN A 4 13.15 2.06 -8.82
CA ASN A 4 12.75 2.36 -10.20
C ASN A 4 13.57 1.57 -11.24
N ALA A 5 14.88 1.46 -11.04
CA ALA A 5 15.76 0.72 -11.95
C ALA A 5 15.38 -0.77 -12.06
N LEU A 6 14.83 -1.37 -10.99
CA LEU A 6 14.37 -2.76 -10.99
C LEU A 6 13.19 -3.02 -11.94
N HIS A 7 12.49 -1.98 -12.42
CA HIS A 7 11.38 -2.13 -13.37
C HIS A 7 11.78 -2.09 -14.85
N HIS A 8 13.04 -1.72 -15.16
CA HIS A 8 13.50 -1.55 -16.54
C HIS A 8 14.26 -2.77 -17.09
N GLN A 9 14.30 -3.88 -16.35
CA GLN A 9 14.89 -5.14 -16.83
C GLN A 9 13.97 -5.86 -17.84
N PRO A 10 14.53 -6.68 -18.75
CA PRO A 10 13.74 -7.46 -19.71
C PRO A 10 12.89 -8.56 -19.04
N GLN A 11 13.29 -9.01 -17.85
CA GLN A 11 12.55 -10.01 -17.08
C GLN A 11 11.60 -9.35 -16.07
N PRO A 12 10.46 -9.95 -15.73
CA PRO A 12 9.58 -9.43 -14.69
C PRO A 12 10.29 -9.30 -13.34
N LEU A 13 10.03 -8.19 -12.62
CA LEU A 13 10.48 -8.04 -11.23
C LEU A 13 9.64 -8.92 -10.31
N LEU A 14 10.27 -9.94 -9.73
CA LEU A 14 9.66 -10.74 -8.68
C LEU A 14 9.88 -10.08 -7.31
N ILE A 15 8.79 -9.89 -6.57
CA ILE A 15 8.80 -9.30 -5.23
C ILE A 15 8.41 -10.39 -4.22
N ALA A 16 9.29 -10.68 -3.25
CA ALA A 16 8.96 -11.63 -2.18
C ALA A 16 8.02 -10.98 -1.16
N ASN A 17 6.91 -11.64 -0.85
CA ASN A 17 6.02 -11.22 0.24
C ASN A 17 6.57 -11.73 1.58
N VAL A 18 6.79 -10.82 2.53
CA VAL A 18 7.42 -11.10 3.83
C VAL A 18 6.58 -10.55 4.98
N TRP A 19 6.62 -11.26 6.12
CA TRP A 19 5.73 -11.00 7.27
C TRP A 19 6.46 -10.52 8.53
N ASP A 20 7.75 -10.84 8.64
CA ASP A 20 8.62 -10.39 9.72
C ASP A 20 10.07 -10.13 9.22
N ALA A 21 10.95 -9.72 10.14
CA ALA A 21 12.36 -9.47 9.83
C ALA A 21 13.10 -10.74 9.39
N SER A 22 12.74 -11.89 9.94
CA SER A 22 13.41 -13.17 9.66
C SER A 22 13.17 -13.59 8.21
N SER A 23 11.90 -13.55 7.77
CA SER A 23 11.50 -13.81 6.39
C SER A 23 12.07 -12.78 5.40
N ALA A 24 12.22 -11.51 5.80
CA ALA A 24 12.89 -10.50 4.98
C ALA A 24 14.38 -10.83 4.75
N LEU A 25 15.10 -11.21 5.80
CA LEU A 25 16.51 -11.63 5.69
C LEU A 25 16.65 -12.91 4.89
N ALA A 26 15.77 -13.90 5.09
CA ALA A 26 15.79 -15.14 4.33
C ALA A 26 15.55 -14.90 2.83
N ALA A 27 14.63 -14.00 2.47
CA ALA A 27 14.37 -13.63 1.08
C ALA A 27 15.58 -12.92 0.45
N GLU A 28 16.21 -11.99 1.16
CA GLU A 28 17.44 -11.33 0.71
C GLU A 28 18.58 -12.34 0.48
N GLN A 29 18.81 -13.25 1.43
CA GLN A 29 19.81 -14.32 1.31
C GLN A 29 19.51 -15.30 0.16
N SER A 30 18.23 -15.44 -0.21
CA SER A 30 17.79 -16.25 -1.35
C SER A 30 17.94 -15.53 -2.70
N GLY A 31 18.46 -14.29 -2.71
CA GLY A 31 18.74 -13.52 -3.92
C GLY A 31 17.59 -12.66 -4.44
N TYR A 32 16.53 -12.42 -3.64
CA TYR A 32 15.48 -11.47 -4.03
C TYR A 32 16.01 -10.04 -4.00
N HIS A 33 15.66 -9.25 -5.02
CA HIS A 33 16.07 -7.84 -5.12
C HIS A 33 15.02 -6.85 -4.59
N ALA A 34 13.79 -7.31 -4.37
CA ALA A 34 12.70 -6.51 -3.83
C ALA A 34 11.78 -7.32 -2.92
N LEU A 35 11.29 -6.68 -1.86
CA LEU A 35 10.38 -7.24 -0.86
C LEU A 35 9.07 -6.45 -0.81
N GLY A 36 8.00 -7.15 -0.45
CA GLY A 36 6.66 -6.60 -0.26
C GLY A 36 6.14 -6.98 1.12
N THR A 37 5.60 -6.00 1.85
CA THR A 37 4.97 -6.28 3.15
C THR A 37 3.78 -5.38 3.43
N SER A 38 2.84 -5.88 4.21
CA SER A 38 1.78 -5.12 4.86
C SER A 38 1.97 -5.11 6.37
N SER A 39 3.21 -5.12 6.87
CA SER A 39 3.51 -5.07 8.29
C SER A 39 4.25 -3.77 8.61
N ALA A 40 3.61 -2.90 9.40
CA ALA A 40 4.26 -1.70 9.91
C ALA A 40 5.53 -2.03 10.72
N ALA A 41 5.56 -3.17 11.39
CA ALA A 41 6.72 -3.64 12.15
C ALA A 41 7.91 -3.97 11.24
N ILE A 42 7.69 -4.59 10.06
CA ILE A 42 8.78 -4.78 9.09
C ILE A 42 9.20 -3.45 8.47
N ALA A 43 8.24 -2.57 8.16
CA ALA A 43 8.56 -1.27 7.59
C ALA A 43 9.53 -0.48 8.49
N ALA A 44 9.38 -0.58 9.81
CA ALA A 44 10.31 0.00 10.78
C ALA A 44 11.73 -0.61 10.75
N LEU A 45 11.88 -1.81 10.18
CA LEU A 45 13.15 -2.52 10.02
C LEU A 45 13.70 -2.41 8.60
N ALA A 46 13.09 -1.59 7.74
CA ALA A 46 13.53 -1.39 6.36
C ALA A 46 14.98 -0.90 6.26
N SER A 47 15.47 -0.18 7.27
CA SER A 47 16.88 0.24 7.35
C SER A 47 17.88 -0.90 7.59
N LYS A 48 17.41 -2.12 7.89
CA LYS A 48 18.23 -3.30 8.19
C LYS A 48 18.39 -4.25 7.01
N ILE A 49 17.59 -4.07 5.96
CA ILE A 49 17.70 -4.82 4.71
C ILE A 49 18.35 -3.94 3.65
N THR A 50 19.08 -4.55 2.72
CA THR A 50 19.76 -3.82 1.64
C THR A 50 18.93 -3.80 0.36
N VAL A 51 17.94 -4.68 0.27
CA VAL A 51 17.02 -4.81 -0.85
C VAL A 51 15.85 -3.83 -0.77
N SER A 52 15.24 -3.59 -1.92
CA SER A 52 14.20 -2.58 -2.10
C SER A 52 12.86 -2.99 -1.45
N LEU A 53 12.28 -2.16 -0.58
CA LEU A 53 11.03 -2.48 0.13
C LEU A 53 9.81 -1.71 -0.39
N ASN A 54 8.76 -2.47 -0.75
CA ASN A 54 7.39 -2.01 -0.94
C ASN A 54 6.57 -2.25 0.33
N VAL A 55 5.87 -1.23 0.82
CA VAL A 55 4.88 -1.35 1.89
C VAL A 55 3.46 -1.16 1.36
N MET A 56 2.52 -1.99 1.80
CA MET A 56 1.09 -1.80 1.50
C MET A 56 0.44 -0.91 2.56
N CYS A 57 -0.44 -0.02 2.13
CA CYS A 57 -1.35 0.73 2.98
C CYS A 57 -2.08 -0.21 3.94
N MET A 58 -2.13 0.18 5.20
CA MET A 58 -2.83 -0.54 6.25
C MET A 58 -3.20 0.43 7.37
N PRO A 59 -4.18 0.09 8.23
CA PRO A 59 -4.41 0.85 9.45
C PRO A 59 -3.12 0.99 10.26
N ALA A 60 -2.87 2.18 10.80
CA ALA A 60 -1.67 2.52 11.57
C ALA A 60 -0.33 2.41 10.80
N LEU A 61 -0.35 2.39 9.46
CA LEU A 61 0.88 2.62 8.69
C LEU A 61 1.42 4.03 9.01
N PRO A 62 2.73 4.19 9.27
CA PRO A 62 3.33 5.51 9.44
C PRO A 62 3.11 6.42 8.22
N ASP A 63 3.21 7.73 8.43
CA ASP A 63 3.14 8.69 7.34
C ASP A 63 4.32 8.55 6.36
N PHE A 64 4.20 9.20 5.20
CA PHE A 64 5.17 9.02 4.11
C PHE A 64 6.57 9.54 4.48
N ASN A 65 6.66 10.57 5.32
CA ASN A 65 7.95 11.11 5.77
C ASN A 65 8.66 10.12 6.69
N THR A 66 7.93 9.51 7.61
CA THR A 66 8.42 8.47 8.52
C THR A 66 8.85 7.24 7.72
N LEU A 67 8.03 6.77 6.78
CA LEU A 67 8.38 5.65 5.90
C LEU A 67 9.64 5.93 5.07
N ALA A 68 9.77 7.15 4.52
CA ALA A 68 10.97 7.55 3.78
C ALA A 68 12.22 7.53 4.67
N THR A 69 12.12 8.02 5.91
CA THR A 69 13.21 7.97 6.91
C THR A 69 13.60 6.54 7.26
N LEU A 70 12.63 5.63 7.30
CA LEU A 70 12.86 4.20 7.52
C LEU A 70 13.50 3.48 6.32
N GLY A 71 13.55 4.12 5.15
CA GLY A 71 14.18 3.58 3.95
C GLY A 71 13.20 2.95 2.95
N VAL A 72 11.88 3.06 3.18
CA VAL A 72 10.86 2.61 2.24
C VAL A 72 10.96 3.39 0.92
N LYS A 73 10.93 2.67 -0.21
CA LYS A 73 11.04 3.26 -1.56
C LYS A 73 9.77 3.16 -2.39
N ARG A 74 8.80 2.34 -1.97
CA ARG A 74 7.52 2.18 -2.66
C ARG A 74 6.38 1.96 -1.67
N ILE A 75 5.24 2.56 -1.97
CA ILE A 75 3.99 2.40 -1.23
C ILE A 75 2.92 1.92 -2.21
N SER A 76 2.14 0.90 -1.83
CA SER A 76 0.97 0.43 -2.58
C SER A 76 -0.30 0.55 -1.75
N MET A 77 -1.48 0.59 -2.37
CA MET A 77 -2.76 0.74 -1.67
C MET A 77 -3.60 -0.54 -1.61
N GLY A 78 -3.12 -1.64 -2.20
CA GLY A 78 -3.88 -2.88 -2.31
C GLY A 78 -5.31 -2.64 -2.82
N ASN A 79 -6.29 -3.31 -2.20
CA ASN A 79 -7.71 -3.13 -2.51
C ASN A 79 -8.39 -2.04 -1.67
N PHE A 80 -7.68 -1.34 -0.77
CA PHE A 80 -8.32 -0.50 0.25
C PHE A 80 -9.10 0.69 -0.32
N ILE A 81 -8.55 1.38 -1.32
CA ILE A 81 -9.27 2.47 -2.00
C ILE A 81 -10.52 1.94 -2.69
N HIS A 82 -10.41 0.81 -3.40
CA HIS A 82 -11.55 0.21 -4.07
C HIS A 82 -12.64 -0.25 -3.08
N ALA A 83 -12.26 -0.88 -1.98
CA ALA A 83 -13.20 -1.25 -0.92
C ALA A 83 -13.88 -0.02 -0.30
N THR A 84 -13.15 1.08 -0.13
CA THR A 84 -13.70 2.35 0.37
C THR A 84 -14.70 2.96 -0.62
N LEU A 85 -14.38 2.95 -1.92
CA LEU A 85 -15.29 3.39 -2.97
C LEU A 85 -16.57 2.53 -3.00
N GLN A 86 -16.42 1.21 -2.93
CA GLN A 86 -17.55 0.29 -2.92
C GLN A 86 -18.44 0.48 -1.69
N ALA A 87 -17.85 0.66 -0.51
CA ALA A 87 -18.60 0.95 0.71
C ALA A 87 -19.39 2.26 0.58
N ARG A 88 -18.74 3.33 0.08
CA ARG A 88 -19.41 4.62 -0.11
C ARG A 88 -20.54 4.55 -1.13
N LEU A 89 -20.36 3.78 -2.20
CA LEU A 89 -21.42 3.53 -3.18
C LEU A 89 -22.62 2.85 -2.51
N THR A 90 -22.38 1.78 -1.76
CA THR A 90 -23.43 1.07 -1.02
C THR A 90 -24.16 2.00 -0.04
N ASP A 91 -23.43 2.79 0.74
CA ASP A 91 -24.01 3.76 1.67
C ASP A 91 -24.93 4.77 0.96
N LEU A 92 -24.50 5.30 -0.18
CA LEU A 92 -25.30 6.24 -0.98
C LEU A 92 -26.57 5.59 -1.52
N LEU A 93 -26.48 4.36 -2.06
CA LEU A 93 -27.64 3.63 -2.57
C LEU A 93 -28.65 3.33 -1.45
N CYS A 94 -28.18 2.93 -0.26
CA CYS A 94 -29.03 2.72 0.91
C CYS A 94 -29.73 4.01 1.34
N LYS A 95 -29.04 5.15 1.35
CA LYS A 95 -29.63 6.45 1.69
C LYS A 95 -30.68 6.90 0.68
N ILE A 96 -30.43 6.73 -0.61
CA ILE A 96 -31.39 7.07 -1.66
C ILE A 96 -32.68 6.26 -1.47
N GLN A 97 -32.57 4.96 -1.21
CA GLN A 97 -33.72 4.10 -0.91
C GLN A 97 -34.45 4.52 0.36
N ALA A 98 -33.73 4.80 1.45
CA ALA A 98 -34.33 5.15 2.74
C ALA A 98 -35.01 6.52 2.75
N THR A 99 -34.47 7.48 2.00
CA THR A 99 -34.95 8.88 2.00
C THR A 99 -35.83 9.22 0.79
N HIS A 100 -35.89 8.33 -0.20
CA HIS A 100 -36.52 8.58 -1.50
C HIS A 100 -36.02 9.88 -2.16
N SER A 101 -34.74 10.22 -1.96
CA SER A 101 -34.13 11.48 -2.42
C SER A 101 -32.73 11.24 -2.99
N PHE A 102 -32.35 12.05 -3.98
CA PHE A 102 -30.99 12.08 -4.54
C PHE A 102 -30.10 13.18 -3.92
N SER A 103 -30.59 13.91 -2.91
CA SER A 103 -29.88 15.05 -2.31
C SER A 103 -28.46 14.72 -1.83
N ASP A 104 -28.23 13.50 -1.32
CA ASP A 104 -26.91 13.04 -0.85
C ASP A 104 -25.88 12.85 -1.97
N ILE A 105 -26.31 12.73 -3.22
CA ILE A 105 -25.39 12.63 -4.38
C ILE A 105 -24.69 13.97 -4.60
N PHE A 106 -25.43 15.08 -4.49
CA PHE A 106 -24.98 16.41 -4.91
C PHE A 106 -24.15 17.15 -3.85
N GLY A 107 -24.04 16.63 -2.63
CA GLY A 107 -23.27 17.27 -1.56
C GLY A 107 -21.78 17.49 -1.89
N HIS A 108 -21.21 16.71 -2.82
CA HIS A 108 -19.82 16.89 -3.29
C HIS A 108 -19.69 17.78 -4.54
N GLU A 109 -20.76 17.98 -5.33
CA GLU A 109 -20.70 18.83 -6.53
C GLU A 109 -20.63 20.33 -6.17
N ASN A 110 -21.22 20.71 -5.03
CA ASN A 110 -21.19 22.11 -4.55
C ASN A 110 -19.84 22.57 -3.98
N ASN A 111 -18.84 21.68 -3.89
CA ASN A 111 -17.49 21.97 -3.39
C ASN A 111 -16.40 21.75 -4.47
N ARG A 112 -16.77 21.67 -5.75
CA ARG A 112 -15.85 21.62 -6.89
C ARG A 112 -15.70 22.97 -7.56
#